data_AF-A0A2R6HVS3-F1
#
_entry.id   AF-A0A2R6HVS3-F1
#
_cell.length_a   1.000
_cell.length_b   1.000
_cell.length_c   1.000
_cell.angle_alpha   90.00
_cell.angle_beta   90.00
_cell.angle_gamma   90.00
#
_symmetry.space_group_name_H-M   'P 1'
#
loop_
_entity.id
_entity.type
_entity.pdbx_description
1 polymer ?
#
loop_
_entity_poly.entity_id
_entity_poly.type
_entity_poly.pdbx_seq_one_letter_code
_entity_poly.pdbx_strand_id
1 'polypeptide(L)'
;MNVCLIASRDAREEGTHVISAEDLTTVGPIELQHDFAVTTTIGADHVERNGHHYLRGLSAFPEMQATALDHHGDLYWRHEDGFVTLAIDNGTVDLTSIVEAPYGVEPLYDTTQFTPLEDWVDELES
;
A
#
# COMPACT_ATOMS: atom_id res chain seq x y z
N MET A 1 -16.85 7.97 3.22
CA MET A 1 -17.89 9.00 2.93
C MET A 1 -18.42 8.95 1.50
N ASN A 2 -17.59 8.80 0.46
CA ASN A 2 -18.07 8.80 -0.93
C ASN A 2 -18.92 7.58 -1.31
N VAL A 3 -18.62 6.38 -0.78
CA VAL A 3 -19.44 5.16 -1.01
C VAL A 3 -20.89 5.36 -0.57
N CYS A 4 -21.10 5.83 0.67
CA CYS A 4 -22.44 6.09 1.18
C CYS A 4 -23.18 7.17 0.38
N LEU A 5 -22.45 8.18 -0.11
CA LEU A 5 -23.02 9.22 -0.97
C LEU A 5 -23.44 8.65 -2.33
N ILE A 6 -22.62 7.81 -2.94
CA ILE A 6 -22.93 7.13 -4.20
C ILE A 6 -24.12 6.21 -4.03
N ALA A 7 -24.13 5.36 -3.00
CA ALA A 7 -25.28 4.50 -2.70
C ALA A 7 -26.57 5.32 -2.48
N SER A 8 -26.47 6.49 -1.84
CA SER A 8 -27.60 7.41 -1.69
C SER A 8 -28.04 8.05 -3.02
N ARG A 9 -27.13 8.33 -3.95
CA ARG A 9 -27.44 8.92 -5.25
C ARG A 9 -28.03 7.88 -6.20
N ASP A 10 -27.44 6.70 -6.27
CA ASP A 10 -27.95 5.57 -7.06
C ASP A 10 -29.38 5.17 -6.63
N ALA A 11 -29.74 5.38 -5.35
CA ALA A 11 -31.10 5.15 -4.86
C ALA A 11 -32.13 6.24 -5.23
N ARG A 12 -31.68 7.40 -5.74
CA ARG A 12 -32.52 8.60 -5.95
C ARG A 12 -32.48 9.16 -7.36
N GLU A 13 -31.48 8.75 -8.15
CA GLU A 13 -31.19 9.27 -9.48
C GLU A 13 -31.14 8.12 -10.49
N GLU A 14 -31.47 8.39 -11.76
CA GLU A 14 -31.29 7.39 -12.82
C GLU A 14 -29.81 7.36 -13.26
N GLY A 15 -29.18 6.20 -13.17
CA GLY A 15 -27.80 5.99 -13.59
C GLY A 15 -27.00 5.11 -12.62
N THR A 16 -25.74 4.89 -12.93
CA THR A 16 -24.78 4.21 -12.05
C THR A 16 -23.59 5.13 -11.85
N HIS A 17 -23.34 5.52 -10.62
CA HIS A 17 -22.14 6.27 -10.27
C HIS A 17 -20.97 5.30 -10.03
N VAL A 18 -19.75 5.72 -10.37
CA VAL A 18 -18.54 4.93 -10.20
C VAL A 18 -17.59 5.66 -9.26
N ILE A 19 -16.87 4.90 -8.42
CA ILE A 19 -15.74 5.39 -7.64
C ILE A 19 -14.47 5.12 -8.43
N SER A 20 -13.73 6.18 -8.74
CA SER A 20 -12.33 6.07 -9.14
C SER A 20 -11.44 6.22 -7.91
N ALA A 21 -10.37 5.45 -7.85
CA ALA A 21 -9.32 5.58 -6.87
C ALA A 21 -7.97 5.83 -7.57
N GLU A 22 -7.12 6.63 -6.93
CA GLU A 22 -5.77 7.00 -7.38
C GLU A 22 -4.83 6.89 -6.18
N ASP A 23 -3.66 6.26 -6.35
CA ASP A 23 -2.57 6.37 -5.38
C ASP A 23 -1.74 7.62 -5.68
N LEU A 24 -1.43 8.41 -4.65
CA LEU A 24 -0.51 9.55 -4.75
C LEU A 24 0.92 9.12 -4.40
N THR A 25 1.46 8.12 -5.11
CA THR A 25 2.82 7.59 -4.93
C THR A 25 3.05 6.98 -3.54
N THR A 26 2.22 6.01 -3.17
CA THR A 26 2.38 5.30 -1.88
C THR A 26 3.56 4.33 -1.93
N VAL A 27 4.34 4.26 -0.83
CA VAL A 27 5.51 3.37 -0.72
C VAL A 27 5.26 2.25 0.29
N GLY A 28 5.64 1.03 -0.07
CA GLY A 28 5.64 -0.07 0.88
C GLY A 28 6.79 0.00 1.89
N PRO A 29 6.75 -0.83 2.93
CA PRO A 29 5.72 -1.84 3.15
C PRO A 29 4.52 -1.34 3.96
N ILE A 30 4.52 -0.14 4.55
CA ILE A 30 3.42 0.28 5.45
C ILE A 30 2.32 1.05 4.70
N GLU A 31 2.65 2.22 4.15
CA GLU A 31 1.67 3.13 3.55
C GLU A 31 0.92 2.46 2.41
N LEU A 32 1.64 1.77 1.53
CA LEU A 32 1.07 1.04 0.39
C LEU A 32 0.06 -0.04 0.81
N GLN A 33 0.38 -0.80 1.86
CA GLN A 33 -0.51 -1.85 2.35
C GLN A 33 -1.78 -1.27 2.97
N HIS A 34 -1.64 -0.19 3.74
CA HIS A 34 -2.80 0.51 4.31
C HIS A 34 -3.69 1.12 3.24
N ASP A 35 -3.12 1.71 2.20
CA ASP A 35 -3.87 2.24 1.06
C ASP A 35 -4.65 1.14 0.33
N PHE A 36 -4.03 -0.03 0.12
CA PHE A 36 -4.72 -1.20 -0.44
C PHE A 36 -5.82 -1.75 0.47
N ALA A 37 -5.61 -1.78 1.78
CA ALA A 37 -6.64 -2.18 2.73
C ALA A 37 -7.86 -1.23 2.65
N VAL A 38 -7.62 0.08 2.58
CA VAL A 38 -8.69 1.10 2.45
C VAL A 38 -9.46 0.91 1.15
N THR A 39 -8.76 0.89 0.02
CA THR A 39 -9.36 0.82 -1.33
C THR A 39 -10.19 -0.44 -1.49
N THR A 40 -9.69 -1.58 -1.00
CA THR A 40 -10.45 -2.84 -0.98
C THR A 40 -11.67 -2.76 -0.07
N THR A 41 -11.54 -2.19 1.13
CA THR A 41 -12.64 -2.07 2.11
C THR A 41 -13.79 -1.21 1.57
N ILE A 42 -13.51 -0.19 0.76
CA ILE A 42 -14.52 0.69 0.17
C ILE A 42 -15.10 0.15 -1.15
N GLY A 43 -14.68 -1.03 -1.60
CA GLY A 43 -15.11 -1.64 -2.86
C GLY A 43 -14.58 -0.94 -4.11
N ALA A 44 -13.40 -0.32 -4.02
CA ALA A 44 -12.73 0.25 -5.18
C ALA A 44 -11.86 -0.82 -5.85
N ASP A 45 -12.46 -1.62 -6.73
CA ASP A 45 -11.80 -2.74 -7.42
C ASP A 45 -10.74 -2.29 -8.45
N HIS A 46 -10.77 -1.01 -8.85
CA HIS A 46 -9.83 -0.41 -9.78
C HIS A 46 -9.20 0.85 -9.18
N VAL A 47 -7.88 0.84 -9.08
CA VAL A 47 -7.06 1.95 -8.58
C VAL A 47 -5.99 2.28 -9.62
N GLU A 48 -5.92 3.54 -10.06
CA GLU A 48 -4.79 4.02 -10.85
C GLU A 48 -3.58 4.18 -9.91
N ARG A 49 -2.42 3.66 -10.33
CA ARG A 49 -1.22 3.64 -9.49
C ARG A 49 -0.04 4.26 -10.21
N ASN A 50 0.50 5.34 -9.65
CA ASN A 50 1.66 6.03 -10.19
C ASN A 50 2.97 5.64 -9.50
N GLY A 51 2.93 5.24 -8.22
CA GLY A 51 4.13 5.01 -7.40
C GLY A 51 5.14 3.99 -7.99
N HIS A 52 4.65 2.97 -8.68
CA HIS A 52 5.50 1.95 -9.30
C HIS A 52 6.41 2.47 -10.44
N HIS A 53 6.09 3.65 -11.01
CA HIS A 53 6.95 4.31 -12.00
C HIS A 53 8.12 5.05 -11.37
N TYR A 54 8.00 5.44 -10.10
CA TYR A 54 8.97 6.30 -9.42
C TYR A 54 9.86 5.54 -8.44
N LEU A 55 9.50 4.30 -8.08
CA LEU A 55 10.10 3.57 -6.98
C LEU A 55 10.53 2.17 -7.40
N ARG A 56 11.75 1.80 -7.01
CA ARG A 56 12.31 0.46 -7.24
C ARG A 56 11.87 -0.50 -6.14
N GLY A 57 10.56 -0.75 -6.06
CA GLY A 57 9.94 -1.55 -5.00
C GLY A 57 10.36 -1.07 -3.61
N LEU A 58 10.75 -2.02 -2.75
CA LEU A 58 11.21 -1.79 -1.38
C LEU A 58 12.73 -1.55 -1.27
N SER A 59 13.40 -1.15 -2.35
CA SER A 59 14.87 -0.96 -2.34
C SER A 59 15.35 0.04 -1.27
N ALA A 60 14.52 1.02 -0.89
CA ALA A 60 14.81 1.98 0.16
C ALA A 60 14.74 1.39 1.59
N PHE A 61 14.19 0.18 1.76
CA PHE A 61 13.98 -0.46 3.06
C PHE A 61 14.57 -1.89 3.10
N PRO A 62 15.90 -2.08 2.95
CA PRO A 62 16.51 -3.42 2.82
C PRO A 62 16.16 -4.39 3.95
N GLU A 63 16.19 -3.92 5.20
CA GLU A 63 15.95 -4.74 6.38
C GLU A 63 14.48 -5.19 6.52
N MET A 64 13.56 -4.50 5.84
CA MET A 64 12.12 -4.81 5.91
C MET A 64 11.67 -5.78 4.82
N GLN A 65 12.48 -6.00 3.78
CA GLN A 65 12.09 -6.77 2.61
C GLN A 65 11.80 -8.25 2.92
N ALA A 66 12.57 -8.85 3.83
CA ALA A 66 12.37 -10.24 4.21
C ALA A 66 11.03 -10.44 4.93
N THR A 67 10.75 -9.59 5.92
CA THR A 67 9.50 -9.58 6.67
C THR A 67 8.29 -9.33 5.76
N ALA A 68 8.40 -8.39 4.82
CA ALA A 68 7.33 -8.12 3.86
C ALA A 68 7.03 -9.33 2.97
N LEU A 69 8.05 -10.05 2.50
CA LEU A 69 7.87 -11.28 1.71
C LEU A 69 7.29 -12.44 2.52
N ASP A 70 7.72 -12.60 3.77
CA ASP A 70 7.28 -13.71 4.62
C ASP A 70 5.80 -13.60 4.99
N HIS A 71 5.34 -12.38 5.27
CA HIS A 71 3.96 -12.11 5.68
C HIS A 71 3.01 -11.82 4.51
N HIS A 72 3.50 -11.24 3.42
CA HIS A 72 2.69 -10.77 2.30
C HIS A 72 3.27 -11.26 0.95
N GLY A 73 3.63 -12.54 0.89
CA GLY A 73 4.16 -13.17 -0.33
C GLY A 73 3.14 -13.34 -1.46
N ASP A 74 1.86 -13.10 -1.17
CA ASP A 74 0.79 -12.92 -2.16
C ASP A 74 0.89 -11.53 -2.83
N LEU A 75 1.21 -10.49 -2.06
CA LEU A 75 1.36 -9.13 -2.56
C LEU A 75 2.73 -8.84 -3.17
N TYR A 76 3.79 -9.45 -2.64
CA TYR A 76 5.17 -9.15 -3.01
C TYR A 76 5.91 -10.36 -3.58
N TRP A 77 6.89 -10.07 -4.43
CA TRP A 77 7.87 -11.04 -4.90
C TRP A 77 9.27 -10.42 -4.95
N ARG A 78 10.29 -11.27 -5.06
CA ARG A 78 11.68 -10.84 -5.23
C ARG A 78 12.03 -10.72 -6.70
N HIS A 79 12.28 -9.49 -7.16
CA HIS A 79 12.76 -9.18 -8.50
C HIS A 79 14.12 -9.85 -8.78
N GLU A 80 14.43 -10.12 -10.05
CA GLU A 80 15.70 -10.73 -10.47
C GLU A 80 16.94 -9.92 -10.05
N ASP A 81 16.82 -8.59 -10.01
CA ASP A 81 17.86 -7.70 -9.48
C ASP A 81 17.92 -7.65 -7.94
N GLY A 82 17.21 -8.53 -7.24
CA GLY A 82 17.35 -8.79 -5.81
C GLY A 82 16.46 -7.97 -4.87
N PHE A 83 15.73 -6.97 -5.35
CA PHE A 83 14.82 -6.16 -4.53
C PHE A 83 13.40 -6.73 -4.49
N VAL A 84 12.68 -6.49 -3.39
CA VAL A 84 11.26 -6.87 -3.24
C VAL A 84 10.35 -5.83 -3.85
N THR A 85 9.34 -6.26 -4.60
CA THR A 85 8.39 -5.38 -5.30
C THR A 85 7.02 -6.06 -5.43
N LEU A 86 6.00 -5.30 -5.85
CA LEU A 86 4.66 -5.84 -6.04
C LEU A 86 4.62 -6.97 -7.08
N ALA A 87 3.88 -8.02 -6.76
CA ALA A 87 3.54 -9.10 -7.67
C ALA A 87 2.32 -8.69 -8.49
N ILE A 88 2.58 -8.03 -9.63
CA ILE A 88 1.52 -7.63 -10.55
C ILE A 88 1.40 -8.70 -11.64
N ASP A 89 0.26 -9.37 -11.71
CA ASP A 89 -0.08 -10.29 -12.80
C ASP A 89 -1.29 -9.75 -13.57
N ASN A 90 -1.13 -9.53 -14.87
CA ASN A 90 -2.20 -9.04 -15.76
C ASN A 90 -2.96 -7.80 -15.23
N GLY A 91 -2.26 -6.88 -14.56
CA GLY A 91 -2.84 -5.66 -13.97
C GLY A 91 -3.56 -5.89 -12.64
N THR A 92 -3.39 -7.05 -12.03
CA THR A 92 -3.99 -7.42 -10.74
C THR A 92 -2.90 -7.69 -9.70
N VAL A 93 -3.26 -7.53 -8.42
CA VAL A 93 -2.44 -7.88 -7.26
C VAL A 93 -3.29 -8.71 -6.31
N ASP A 94 -2.68 -9.65 -5.60
CA ASP A 94 -3.34 -10.38 -4.53
C ASP A 94 -3.20 -9.62 -3.22
N LEU A 95 -4.33 -9.40 -2.55
CA LEU A 95 -4.44 -8.63 -1.31
C LEU A 95 -4.97 -9.50 -0.16
N THR A 96 -4.97 -10.83 -0.31
CA THR A 96 -5.51 -11.76 0.67
C THR A 96 -4.92 -11.52 2.06
N SER A 97 -3.59 -11.51 2.18
CA SER A 97 -2.88 -11.26 3.45
C SER A 97 -3.14 -9.86 4.01
N ILE A 98 -3.35 -8.87 3.14
CA ILE A 98 -3.64 -7.49 3.52
C ILE A 98 -5.05 -7.36 4.11
N VAL A 99 -6.03 -8.04 3.53
CA VAL A 99 -7.42 -8.03 4.00
C VAL A 99 -7.61 -8.93 5.23
N GLU A 100 -6.78 -9.95 5.42
CA GLU A 100 -6.76 -10.78 6.64
C GLU A 100 -6.12 -10.06 7.83
N ALA A 101 -5.22 -9.11 7.58
CA ALA A 101 -4.64 -8.21 8.57
C ALA A 101 -4.91 -6.72 8.26
N PRO A 102 -6.18 -6.28 8.07
CA PRO A 102 -6.47 -4.94 7.58
C PRO A 102 -6.22 -3.94 8.72
N TYR A 103 -5.22 -3.06 8.53
CA TYR A 103 -4.65 -2.21 9.59
C TYR A 103 -4.08 -3.00 10.79
N GLY A 104 -3.94 -4.32 10.66
CA GLY A 104 -3.25 -5.15 11.62
C GLY A 104 -1.79 -4.74 11.57
N VAL A 105 -1.24 -4.31 12.69
CA VAL A 105 0.17 -3.92 12.81
C VAL A 105 1.13 -5.10 12.63
N GLU A 106 0.66 -6.23 12.11
CA GLU A 106 1.41 -7.46 11.89
C GLU A 106 1.73 -7.61 10.40
N PRO A 107 3.01 -7.78 10.03
CA PRO A 107 4.15 -7.80 10.93
C PRO A 107 4.50 -6.40 11.46
N LEU A 108 4.94 -6.35 12.72
CA LEU A 108 5.56 -5.14 13.26
C LEU A 108 6.94 -5.02 12.64
N TYR A 109 7.14 -3.97 11.84
CA TYR A 109 8.46 -3.62 11.35
C TYR A 109 9.31 -3.04 12.48
N ASP A 110 10.57 -3.45 12.56
CA ASP A 110 11.50 -2.90 13.55
C ASP A 110 11.79 -1.43 13.21
N THR A 111 11.15 -0.50 13.90
CA THR A 111 11.35 0.94 13.67
C THR A 111 12.63 1.47 14.31
N THR A 112 13.31 0.68 15.17
CA THR A 112 14.54 1.10 15.86
C THR A 112 15.75 1.15 14.92
N GLN A 113 15.61 0.61 13.71
CA GLN A 113 16.62 0.69 12.65
C GLN A 113 16.79 2.12 12.07
N PHE A 114 15.80 3.00 12.29
CA PHE A 114 15.85 4.38 11.78
C PHE A 114 16.32 5.35 12.86
N THR A 115 16.95 6.44 12.43
CA THR A 115 17.29 7.56 13.31
C THR A 115 16.01 8.15 13.90
N PRO A 116 15.89 8.24 15.24
CA PRO A 116 14.79 8.94 15.88
C PRO A 116 14.68 10.38 15.38
N LEU A 117 13.46 10.90 15.30
CA LEU A 117 13.22 12.26 14.78
C LEU A 117 13.98 13.32 15.58
N GLU A 118 14.09 13.16 16.89
CA GLU A 118 14.83 14.07 17.77
C GLU A 118 16.31 14.15 17.39
N ASP A 119 16.97 13.02 17.18
CA ASP A 119 18.38 12.96 16.79
C ASP A 119 18.60 13.47 15.36
N TRP A 120 17.65 13.20 14.45
CA TRP A 120 17.75 13.62 13.06
C TRP A 120 17.64 15.14 12.87
N VAL A 121 16.79 15.80 13.68
CA VAL A 121 16.64 17.26 13.63
C VAL A 121 17.91 17.95 14.11
N ASP A 122 18.54 17.44 15.17
CA ASP A 122 19.79 17.99 15.70
C ASP A 122 20.93 17.96 14.67
N GLU A 123 21.00 16.92 13.83
CA GLU A 123 21.99 16.81 12.74
C GLU A 123 21.77 17.84 11.62
N LEU A 124 20.54 18.29 11.37
CA LEU A 124 20.24 19.29 10.34
C LEU A 124 20.50 20.72 10.80
N GLU A 125 20.44 20.96 12.11
CA GLU A 125 20.68 22.27 12.72
C GLU A 125 22.16 22.50 13.11
N SER A 126 23.02 21.48 12.99
CA SER A 126 24.48 21.54 13.24
C SER A 126 25.31 21.89 12.01
#